data_AF-A0A838R3N9-F1
#
_entry.id   AF-A0A838R3N9-F1
#
_cell.length_a   1.000
_cell.length_b   1.000
_cell.length_c   1.000
_cell.angle_alpha   90.00
_cell.angle_beta   90.00
_cell.angle_gamma   90.00
#
_symmetry.space_group_name_H-M   'P 1'
#
loop_
_entity.id
_entity.type
_entity.pdbx_description
1 polymer ?
#
loop_
_entity_poly.entity_id
_entity_poly.type
_entity_poly.pdbx_seq_one_letter_code
_entity_poly.pdbx_strand_id
1 'polypeptide(L)'
;SQVHLVDERCPCGAADDTVVSEIDRYGLPLTTVLCAACGCLRTNPYLDDPSLDDFYRTTYQTMYARAPHLETYFANQTGYGVRVRALYEVELPQRASVLEVGCGAGGSLVAFHDRGHFVAGCELSRDLIEFGRSKGVPNLWHGTVEEMPMPLASQRWDLIYLHHVFEHVQSPSKSLHSLSRLLAPGGRILTIVPDVTRIDQFTNPNGDALKFLHVAHKFNYTVPCLEVVGHAVGLAAAPATPPPELKTAWSEMPELWMEFRAPTGGLTTPRLPRGEGERILNYLLNTERRHLAGFGVPPSTVLESPANPSQPTDRAKSRKPVKRLWNWLRRRSDRAA
;
A
#
# COMPACT_ATOMS: atom_id res chain seq x y z
N SER A 1 -10.98 9.43 19.56
CA SER A 1 -12.34 8.85 19.57
C SER A 1 -12.30 7.45 20.18
N GLN A 2 -13.45 6.78 20.35
CA GLN A 2 -13.48 5.33 20.54
C GLN A 2 -13.12 4.66 19.20
N VAL A 3 -12.35 3.57 19.25
CA VAL A 3 -11.93 2.82 18.06
C VAL A 3 -12.92 1.69 17.83
N HIS A 4 -13.43 1.60 16.60
CA HIS A 4 -14.39 0.60 16.17
C HIS A 4 -13.80 -0.22 15.04
N LEU A 5 -14.05 -1.53 15.09
CA LEU A 5 -13.64 -2.47 14.05
C LEU A 5 -14.87 -2.99 13.32
N VAL A 6 -14.73 -3.18 12.03
CA VAL A 6 -15.75 -3.72 11.12
C VAL A 6 -15.17 -4.87 10.31
N ASP A 7 -16.03 -5.83 9.97
CA ASP A 7 -15.63 -6.98 9.16
C ASP A 7 -15.16 -6.52 7.78
N GLU A 8 -13.98 -6.97 7.40
CA GLU A 8 -13.38 -6.73 6.10
C GLU A 8 -13.53 -7.97 5.21
N ARG A 9 -14.56 -7.95 4.34
CA ARG A 9 -14.78 -9.03 3.38
C ARG A 9 -13.68 -9.07 2.32
N CYS A 10 -13.32 -10.27 1.88
CA CYS A 10 -12.38 -10.41 0.77
C CYS A 10 -12.95 -9.79 -0.51
N PRO A 11 -12.15 -9.04 -1.30
CA PRO A 11 -12.59 -8.53 -2.60
C PRO A 11 -13.12 -9.59 -3.58
N CYS A 12 -12.71 -10.86 -3.44
CA CYS A 12 -13.23 -11.96 -4.27
C CYS A 12 -14.57 -12.54 -3.80
N GLY A 13 -15.10 -12.06 -2.67
CA GLY A 13 -16.36 -12.53 -2.10
C GLY A 13 -16.27 -13.87 -1.34
N ALA A 14 -15.15 -14.58 -1.40
CA ALA A 14 -14.92 -15.76 -0.57
C ALA A 14 -14.85 -15.41 0.92
N ALA A 15 -15.33 -16.33 1.76
CA ALA A 15 -15.31 -16.24 3.22
C ALA A 15 -14.47 -17.35 3.86
N ASP A 16 -13.50 -17.87 3.11
CA ASP A 16 -12.58 -18.93 3.54
C ASP A 16 -11.20 -18.31 3.80
N ASP A 17 -10.99 -17.91 5.04
CA ASP A 17 -9.82 -17.19 5.51
C ASP A 17 -8.99 -18.06 6.48
N THR A 18 -7.67 -18.06 6.32
CA THR A 18 -6.74 -18.61 7.31
C THR A 18 -6.09 -17.48 8.10
N VAL A 19 -6.06 -17.58 9.44
CA VAL A 19 -5.36 -16.59 10.28
C VAL A 19 -3.84 -16.74 10.10
N VAL A 20 -3.18 -15.64 9.78
CA VAL A 20 -1.72 -15.57 9.61
C VAL A 20 -1.04 -14.94 10.82
N SER A 21 -1.67 -13.94 11.44
CA SER A 21 -1.19 -13.32 12.67
C SER A 21 -2.36 -12.72 13.44
N GLU A 22 -2.32 -12.77 14.77
CA GLU A 22 -3.30 -12.10 15.64
C GLU A 22 -2.85 -10.69 16.07
N ILE A 23 -1.59 -10.36 15.75
CA ILE A 23 -0.98 -9.08 16.06
C ILE A 23 -0.31 -8.45 14.84
N ASP A 24 -0.17 -7.13 14.89
CA ASP A 24 0.64 -6.39 13.95
C ASP A 24 2.10 -6.23 14.45
N ARG A 25 2.98 -5.63 13.66
CA ARG A 25 4.41 -5.42 13.99
C ARG A 25 4.68 -4.63 15.26
N TYR A 26 3.70 -3.89 15.77
CA TYR A 26 3.79 -3.11 16.99
C TYR A 26 3.14 -3.82 18.18
N GLY A 27 2.63 -5.05 17.98
CA GLY A 27 1.93 -5.85 18.97
C GLY A 27 0.47 -5.42 19.15
N LEU A 28 -0.12 -4.68 18.20
CA LEU A 28 -1.53 -4.33 18.27
C LEU A 28 -2.37 -5.58 17.99
N PRO A 29 -3.46 -5.84 18.74
CA PRO A 29 -4.35 -6.99 18.53
C PRO A 29 -5.23 -6.77 17.30
N LEU A 30 -4.60 -6.88 16.13
CA LEU A 30 -5.18 -6.74 14.79
C LEU A 30 -4.88 -8.03 14.02
N THR A 31 -5.93 -8.80 13.77
CA THR A 31 -5.83 -10.09 13.09
C THR A 31 -5.61 -9.88 11.60
N THR A 32 -4.53 -10.45 11.08
CA THR A 32 -4.27 -10.59 9.65
C THR A 32 -4.70 -11.97 9.19
N VAL A 33 -5.48 -12.03 8.12
CA VAL A 33 -5.96 -13.28 7.53
C VAL A 33 -5.67 -13.33 6.04
N LEU A 34 -5.51 -14.54 5.52
CA LEU A 34 -5.22 -14.86 4.13
C LEU A 34 -6.42 -15.57 3.50
N CYS A 35 -6.95 -15.03 2.41
CA CYS A 35 -8.01 -15.67 1.66
C CYS A 35 -7.50 -16.90 0.90
N ALA A 36 -8.13 -18.05 1.09
CA ALA A 36 -7.78 -19.31 0.44
C ALA A 36 -7.92 -19.26 -1.10
N ALA A 37 -8.89 -18.46 -1.60
CA ALA A 37 -9.24 -18.41 -3.02
C ALA A 37 -8.33 -17.51 -3.86
N CYS A 38 -8.10 -16.26 -3.44
CA CYS A 38 -7.32 -15.30 -4.22
C CYS A 38 -5.96 -14.93 -3.61
N GLY A 39 -5.61 -15.48 -2.45
CA GLY A 39 -4.35 -15.20 -1.77
C GLY A 39 -4.24 -13.77 -1.23
N CYS A 40 -5.34 -13.02 -1.14
CA CYS A 40 -5.32 -11.68 -0.58
C CYS A 40 -5.10 -11.75 0.94
N LEU A 41 -4.02 -11.12 1.40
CA LEU A 41 -3.69 -11.02 2.82
C LEU A 41 -4.19 -9.66 3.33
N ARG A 42 -5.01 -9.64 4.38
CA ARG A 42 -5.63 -8.41 4.88
C ARG A 42 -5.86 -8.44 6.37
N THR A 43 -5.99 -7.27 6.97
CA THR A 43 -6.44 -7.15 8.36
C THR A 43 -7.97 -7.32 8.41
N ASN A 44 -8.46 -8.23 9.25
CA ASN A 44 -9.90 -8.47 9.45
C ASN A 44 -10.17 -8.96 10.88
N PRO A 45 -11.02 -8.27 11.67
CA PRO A 45 -11.72 -7.01 11.35
C PRO A 45 -10.76 -5.80 11.32
N TYR A 46 -11.16 -4.72 10.65
CA TYR A 46 -10.34 -3.51 10.47
C TYR A 46 -11.03 -2.24 10.97
N LEU A 47 -10.28 -1.14 11.09
CA LEU A 47 -10.80 0.18 11.51
C LEU A 47 -11.96 0.63 10.59
N ASP A 48 -13.05 1.10 11.19
CA ASP A 48 -14.13 1.80 10.46
C ASP A 48 -13.69 3.21 10.00
N ASP A 49 -14.50 3.89 9.16
CA ASP A 49 -14.10 5.20 8.60
C ASP A 49 -13.72 6.22 9.69
N PRO A 50 -14.51 6.43 10.77
CA PRO A 50 -14.17 7.40 11.80
C PRO A 50 -12.90 7.03 12.59
N SER A 51 -12.67 5.74 12.86
CA SER A 51 -11.47 5.29 13.57
C SER A 51 -10.23 5.39 12.69
N LEU A 52 -10.37 5.12 11.39
CA LEU A 52 -9.31 5.25 10.41
C LEU A 52 -8.92 6.72 10.22
N ASP A 53 -9.89 7.63 10.11
CA ASP A 53 -9.64 9.09 10.08
C ASP A 53 -8.88 9.56 11.34
N ASP A 54 -9.36 9.18 12.53
CA ASP A 54 -8.69 9.53 13.78
C ASP A 54 -7.25 8.95 13.83
N PHE A 55 -7.05 7.72 13.35
CA PHE A 55 -5.73 7.11 13.23
C PHE A 55 -4.81 7.92 12.31
N TYR A 56 -5.24 8.27 11.09
CA TYR A 56 -4.44 9.04 10.15
C TYR A 56 -4.11 10.44 10.67
N ARG A 57 -5.07 11.12 11.30
CA ARG A 57 -4.90 12.47 11.83
C ARG A 57 -4.02 12.54 13.08
N THR A 58 -4.12 11.55 13.96
CA THR A 58 -3.50 11.66 15.30
C THR A 58 -2.25 10.81 15.49
N THR A 59 -2.17 9.68 14.79
CA THR A 59 -1.29 8.57 15.17
C THR A 59 -0.37 8.13 14.02
N TYR A 60 -0.88 8.07 12.80
CA TYR A 60 -0.13 7.60 11.62
C TYR A 60 1.19 8.35 11.45
N GLN A 61 1.16 9.68 11.42
CA GLN A 61 2.39 10.48 11.28
C GLN A 61 3.38 10.22 12.44
N THR A 62 2.90 9.97 13.66
CA THR A 62 3.80 9.68 14.79
C THR A 62 4.48 8.30 14.66
N MET A 63 3.82 7.34 14.00
CA MET A 63 4.33 5.99 13.78
C MET A 63 5.18 5.86 12.52
N TYR A 64 4.82 6.63 11.48
CA TYR A 64 5.32 6.47 10.12
C TYR A 64 5.98 7.73 9.56
N ALA A 65 6.17 8.79 10.36
CA ALA A 65 6.85 10.02 9.93
C ALA A 65 8.09 9.69 9.08
N ARG A 66 8.01 10.05 7.80
CA ARG A 66 9.04 9.79 6.81
C ARG A 66 10.05 10.92 6.80
N ALA A 67 11.30 10.51 6.64
CA ALA A 67 12.53 11.26 6.35
C ALA A 67 12.87 12.44 7.30
N PRO A 68 13.99 12.35 8.06
CA PRO A 68 14.57 13.54 8.69
C PRO A 68 15.06 14.59 7.65
N HIS A 69 15.05 14.26 6.35
CA HIS A 69 15.57 15.08 5.25
C HIS A 69 14.65 15.06 4.02
N LEU A 70 13.87 16.14 3.83
CA LEU A 70 12.94 16.32 2.71
C LEU A 70 13.64 16.26 1.33
N GLU A 71 14.89 16.73 1.24
CA GLU A 71 15.70 16.66 0.01
C GLU A 71 15.95 15.22 -0.45
N THR A 72 16.39 14.36 0.47
CA THR A 72 16.63 12.94 0.16
C THR A 72 15.33 12.23 -0.22
N TYR A 73 14.23 12.57 0.47
CA TYR A 73 12.91 12.04 0.13
C TYR A 73 12.51 12.41 -1.30
N PHE A 74 12.61 13.68 -1.66
CA PHE A 74 12.28 14.17 -3.00
C PHE A 74 13.17 13.55 -4.09
N ALA A 75 14.49 13.49 -3.86
CA ALA A 75 15.42 12.85 -4.80
C ALA A 75 15.09 11.36 -5.02
N ASN A 76 14.69 10.65 -3.96
CA ASN A 76 14.24 9.26 -4.06
C ASN A 76 12.97 9.14 -4.91
N GLN A 77 11.99 10.03 -4.70
CA GLN A 77 10.78 10.07 -5.52
C GLN A 77 11.10 10.31 -7.00
N THR A 78 12.04 11.20 -7.32
CA THR A 78 12.47 11.43 -8.72
C THR A 78 13.02 10.17 -9.37
N GLY A 79 13.87 9.41 -8.66
CA GLY A 79 14.40 8.15 -9.19
C GLY A 79 13.32 7.12 -9.52
N TYR A 80 12.27 7.06 -8.69
CA TYR A 80 11.12 6.20 -8.96
C TYR A 80 10.26 6.73 -10.13
N GLY A 81 10.01 8.04 -10.20
CA GLY A 81 9.26 8.66 -11.31
C GLY A 81 9.86 8.38 -12.68
N VAL A 82 11.20 8.29 -12.78
CA VAL A 82 11.89 7.89 -14.01
C VAL A 82 11.50 6.48 -14.46
N ARG A 83 11.32 5.54 -13.52
CA ARG A 83 10.89 4.16 -13.82
C ARG A 83 9.44 4.11 -14.29
N VAL A 84 8.55 4.82 -13.59
CA VAL A 84 7.14 4.92 -14.00
C VAL A 84 7.02 5.53 -15.39
N ARG A 85 7.75 6.62 -15.67
CA ARG A 85 7.75 7.23 -17.00
C ARG A 85 8.27 6.28 -18.06
N ALA A 86 9.40 5.60 -17.81
CA ALA A 86 10.00 4.68 -18.78
C ALA A 86 9.06 3.54 -19.16
N LEU A 87 8.25 3.04 -18.22
CA LEU A 87 7.22 2.05 -18.50
C LEU A 87 6.21 2.52 -19.57
N TYR A 88 5.91 3.82 -19.61
CA TYR A 88 4.88 4.38 -20.48
C TYR A 88 5.41 5.34 -21.55
N GLU A 89 6.72 5.41 -21.74
CA GLU A 89 7.38 6.43 -22.58
C GLU A 89 6.90 6.38 -24.03
N VAL A 90 6.56 5.20 -24.53
CA VAL A 90 6.05 4.98 -25.90
C VAL A 90 4.52 4.91 -25.99
N GLU A 91 3.83 4.79 -24.85
CA GLU A 91 2.38 4.58 -24.79
C GLU A 91 1.62 5.89 -24.50
N LEU A 92 2.26 6.83 -23.81
CA LEU A 92 1.64 8.11 -23.48
C LEU A 92 1.68 9.08 -24.67
N PRO A 93 0.62 9.89 -24.86
CA PRO A 93 0.66 11.01 -25.78
C PRO A 93 1.82 11.98 -25.47
N GLN A 94 2.30 12.69 -26.50
CA GLN A 94 3.40 13.65 -26.38
C GLN A 94 3.20 14.72 -25.28
N ARG A 95 1.94 15.05 -24.96
CA ARG A 95 1.55 15.96 -23.87
C ARG A 95 0.51 15.32 -22.96
N ALA A 96 0.79 14.10 -22.51
CA ALA A 96 -0.08 13.39 -21.58
C ALA A 96 -0.36 14.15 -20.27
N SER A 97 -1.51 13.86 -19.67
CA SER A 97 -1.89 14.29 -18.33
C SER A 97 -1.65 13.18 -17.32
N VAL A 98 -0.84 13.45 -16.30
CA VAL A 98 -0.38 12.49 -15.29
C VAL A 98 -0.79 12.95 -13.90
N LEU A 99 -1.51 12.11 -13.17
CA LEU A 99 -1.91 12.33 -11.78
C LEU A 99 -1.22 11.31 -10.87
N GLU A 100 -0.63 11.77 -9.78
CA GLU A 100 -0.17 10.89 -8.70
C GLU A 100 -1.03 11.10 -7.44
N VAL A 101 -1.62 10.03 -6.93
CA VAL A 101 -2.39 10.04 -5.68
C VAL A 101 -1.47 9.61 -4.54
N GLY A 102 -1.36 10.43 -3.50
CA GLY A 102 -0.35 10.29 -2.44
C GLY A 102 1.05 10.64 -2.96
N CYS A 103 1.17 11.82 -3.58
CA CYS A 103 2.38 12.22 -4.30
C CYS A 103 3.57 12.55 -3.38
N GLY A 104 3.41 12.53 -2.06
CA GLY A 104 4.41 13.06 -1.14
C GLY A 104 4.81 14.48 -1.54
N ALA A 105 6.10 14.71 -1.81
CA ALA A 105 6.59 16.02 -2.26
C ALA A 105 6.57 16.20 -3.80
N GLY A 106 5.97 15.27 -4.55
CA GLY A 106 5.81 15.33 -6.00
C GLY A 106 7.10 15.09 -6.80
N GLY A 107 8.17 14.59 -6.18
CA GLY A 107 9.47 14.41 -6.87
C GLY A 107 9.41 13.43 -8.04
N SER A 108 8.52 12.44 -8.01
CA SER A 108 8.25 11.47 -9.08
C SER A 108 7.60 12.12 -10.31
N LEU A 109 6.77 13.15 -10.12
CA LEU A 109 6.15 13.91 -11.20
C LEU A 109 7.15 14.74 -12.01
N VAL A 110 8.32 15.08 -11.45
CA VAL A 110 9.38 15.82 -12.16
C VAL A 110 9.80 15.10 -13.44
N ALA A 111 9.93 13.76 -13.40
CA ALA A 111 10.33 12.97 -14.56
C ALA A 111 9.39 13.13 -15.76
N PHE A 112 8.10 13.38 -15.49
CA PHE A 112 7.07 13.64 -16.50
C PHE A 112 7.00 15.13 -16.86
N HIS A 113 7.06 16.02 -15.87
CA HIS A 113 7.01 17.46 -16.08
C HIS A 113 8.14 17.95 -17.00
N ASP A 114 9.37 17.45 -16.80
CA ASP A 114 10.54 17.79 -17.61
C ASP A 114 10.42 17.33 -19.07
N ARG A 115 9.49 16.40 -19.36
CA ARG A 115 9.15 15.94 -20.71
C ARG A 115 7.96 16.70 -21.33
N GLY A 116 7.45 17.72 -20.64
CA GLY A 116 6.36 18.57 -21.11
C GLY A 116 4.96 18.01 -20.85
N HIS A 117 4.84 16.97 -20.02
CA HIS A 117 3.53 16.44 -19.59
C HIS A 117 2.86 17.40 -18.60
N PHE A 118 1.53 17.37 -18.60
CA PHE A 118 0.73 18.04 -17.58
C PHE A 118 0.68 17.15 -16.33
N VAL A 119 1.23 17.63 -15.21
CA VAL A 119 1.30 16.84 -13.97
C VAL A 119 0.46 17.46 -12.87
N ALA A 120 -0.09 16.63 -11.99
CA ALA A 120 -0.69 17.05 -10.74
C ALA A 120 -0.57 15.94 -9.68
N GLY A 121 -0.72 16.30 -8.41
CA GLY A 121 -0.68 15.32 -7.33
C GLY A 121 -1.32 15.78 -6.03
N CYS A 122 -1.85 14.82 -5.27
CA CYS A 122 -2.47 15.07 -3.97
C CYS A 122 -1.71 14.36 -2.84
N GLU A 123 -1.65 15.00 -1.68
CA GLU A 123 -1.00 14.44 -0.49
C GLU A 123 -1.66 14.96 0.78
N LEU A 124 -1.71 14.13 1.83
CA LEU A 124 -2.29 14.48 3.14
C LEU A 124 -1.30 15.27 4.02
N SER A 125 -0.01 15.18 3.76
CA SER A 125 1.00 16.02 4.41
C SER A 125 1.12 17.39 3.75
N ARG A 126 0.65 18.41 4.45
CA ARG A 126 0.81 19.83 4.05
C ARG A 126 2.28 20.21 3.85
N ASP A 127 3.17 19.78 4.74
CA ASP A 127 4.60 20.10 4.68
C ASP A 127 5.26 19.56 3.40
N LEU A 128 4.85 18.36 2.96
CA LEU A 128 5.35 17.77 1.71
C LEU A 128 4.84 18.54 0.48
N ILE A 129 3.58 18.95 0.48
CA ILE A 129 2.99 19.77 -0.60
C ILE A 129 3.70 21.12 -0.70
N GLU A 130 3.94 21.79 0.42
CA GLU A 130 4.65 23.07 0.47
C GLU A 130 6.10 22.92 -0.01
N PHE A 131 6.80 21.86 0.43
CA PHE A 131 8.14 21.56 -0.05
C PHE A 131 8.17 21.26 -1.56
N GLY A 132 7.28 20.42 -2.08
CA GLY A 132 7.20 20.11 -3.50
C GLY A 132 6.94 21.34 -4.37
N ARG A 133 6.04 22.23 -3.92
CA ARG A 133 5.80 23.52 -4.59
C ARG A 133 7.04 24.42 -4.58
N SER A 134 7.80 24.44 -3.48
CA SER A 134 9.07 25.17 -3.40
C SER A 134 10.14 24.63 -4.35
N LYS A 135 10.04 23.36 -4.76
CA LYS A 135 10.87 22.73 -5.81
C LYS A 135 10.36 22.96 -7.23
N GLY A 136 9.26 23.70 -7.39
CA GLY A 136 8.70 24.02 -8.70
C GLY A 136 7.77 22.96 -9.27
N VAL A 137 7.36 21.94 -8.49
CA VAL A 137 6.39 20.95 -8.97
C VAL A 137 5.00 21.59 -9.04
N PRO A 138 4.34 21.63 -10.21
CA PRO A 138 3.07 22.33 -10.36
C PRO A 138 1.88 21.49 -9.88
N ASN A 139 0.73 22.14 -9.69
CA ASN A 139 -0.59 21.51 -9.46
C ASN A 139 -0.64 20.49 -8.30
N LEU A 140 0.17 20.71 -7.26
CA LEU A 140 0.10 19.93 -6.03
C LEU A 140 -1.01 20.48 -5.12
N TRP A 141 -1.81 19.63 -4.48
CA TRP A 141 -2.78 20.06 -3.46
C TRP A 141 -2.77 19.18 -2.20
N HIS A 142 -3.08 19.81 -1.07
CA HIS A 142 -3.26 19.12 0.19
C HIS A 142 -4.69 18.59 0.28
N GLY A 143 -4.85 17.28 0.40
CA GLY A 143 -6.15 16.61 0.45
C GLY A 143 -6.16 15.28 -0.28
N THR A 144 -7.34 14.68 -0.40
CA THR A 144 -7.55 13.45 -1.17
C THR A 144 -7.83 13.73 -2.65
N VAL A 145 -7.94 12.67 -3.45
CA VAL A 145 -8.33 12.78 -4.86
C VAL A 145 -9.79 13.22 -5.02
N GLU A 146 -10.66 12.90 -4.06
CA GLU A 146 -12.06 13.34 -4.02
C GLU A 146 -12.17 14.85 -3.76
N GLU A 147 -11.17 15.45 -3.12
CA GLU A 147 -11.07 16.89 -2.83
C GLU A 147 -10.33 17.67 -3.93
N MET A 148 -10.18 17.08 -5.12
CA MET A 148 -9.45 17.68 -6.24
C MET A 148 -10.03 19.06 -6.60
N PRO A 149 -9.19 20.13 -6.65
CA PRO A 149 -9.67 21.48 -6.89
C PRO A 149 -10.04 21.70 -8.37
N MET A 150 -10.91 22.67 -8.65
CA MET A 150 -11.14 23.15 -10.00
C MET A 150 -9.95 24.01 -10.49
N PRO A 151 -9.54 23.92 -11.77
CA PRO A 151 -10.15 23.15 -12.85
C PRO A 151 -9.69 21.68 -12.97
N LEU A 152 -8.78 21.20 -12.10
CA LEU A 152 -8.24 19.84 -12.18
C LEU A 152 -9.33 18.76 -12.11
N ALA A 153 -10.39 18.97 -11.33
CA ALA A 153 -11.51 18.03 -11.26
C ALA A 153 -12.27 17.85 -12.60
N SER A 154 -12.12 18.78 -13.55
CA SER A 154 -12.66 18.63 -14.92
C SER A 154 -11.68 17.96 -15.89
N GLN A 155 -10.41 17.79 -15.50
CA GLN A 155 -9.38 17.15 -16.30
C GLN A 155 -9.69 15.66 -16.52
N ARG A 156 -9.14 15.10 -17.59
CA ARG A 156 -9.03 13.66 -17.78
C ARG A 156 -7.57 13.26 -17.87
N TRP A 157 -7.24 12.12 -17.29
CA TRP A 157 -5.85 11.71 -17.07
C TRP A 157 -5.50 10.51 -17.95
N ASP A 158 -4.40 10.61 -18.68
CA ASP A 158 -3.85 9.50 -19.48
C ASP A 158 -3.18 8.47 -18.57
N LEU A 159 -2.58 8.94 -17.46
CA LEU A 159 -2.03 8.09 -16.42
C LEU A 159 -2.43 8.62 -15.04
N ILE A 160 -2.98 7.74 -14.21
CA ILE A 160 -3.10 7.93 -12.78
C ILE A 160 -2.20 6.88 -12.12
N TYR A 161 -1.38 7.25 -11.14
CA TYR A 161 -0.64 6.24 -10.40
C TYR A 161 -0.55 6.48 -8.90
N LEU A 162 -0.32 5.39 -8.18
CA LEU A 162 -0.30 5.30 -6.72
C LEU A 162 0.94 4.52 -6.29
N HIS A 163 1.86 5.16 -5.57
CA HIS A 163 3.07 4.53 -5.04
C HIS A 163 2.97 4.37 -3.52
N HIS A 164 2.86 3.14 -3.02
CA HIS A 164 2.63 2.82 -1.60
C HIS A 164 1.44 3.59 -1.00
N VAL A 165 0.30 3.55 -1.70
CA VAL A 165 -0.98 4.17 -1.28
C VAL A 165 -2.13 3.18 -1.34
N PHE A 166 -2.12 2.25 -2.29
CA PHE A 166 -3.27 1.36 -2.53
C PHE A 166 -3.43 0.28 -1.45
N GLU A 167 -2.38 -0.05 -0.72
CA GLU A 167 -2.41 -0.91 0.48
C GLU A 167 -3.06 -0.24 1.70
N HIS A 168 -3.17 1.10 1.65
CA HIS A 168 -3.72 1.92 2.71
C HIS A 168 -5.21 2.25 2.50
N VAL A 169 -5.72 2.12 1.26
CA VAL A 169 -7.09 2.52 0.96
C VAL A 169 -8.09 1.62 1.67
N GLN A 170 -9.19 2.22 2.11
CA GLN A 170 -10.20 1.49 2.83
C GLN A 170 -10.99 0.53 1.93
N SER A 171 -11.26 0.88 0.69
CA SER A 171 -11.98 0.00 -0.24
C SER A 171 -11.31 0.03 -1.61
N PRO A 172 -10.49 -0.99 -1.93
CA PRO A 172 -9.69 -1.02 -3.16
C PRO A 172 -10.56 -0.86 -4.42
N SER A 173 -11.69 -1.57 -4.48
CA SER A 173 -12.64 -1.47 -5.60
C SER A 173 -13.30 -0.09 -5.67
N LYS A 174 -13.76 0.49 -4.56
CA LYS A 174 -14.36 1.85 -4.61
C LYS A 174 -13.34 2.89 -5.05
N SER A 175 -12.13 2.85 -4.51
CA SER A 175 -11.04 3.73 -4.91
C SER A 175 -10.73 3.59 -6.40
N LEU A 176 -10.58 2.36 -6.89
CA LEU A 176 -10.31 2.11 -8.30
C LEU A 176 -11.44 2.59 -9.21
N HIS A 177 -12.70 2.41 -8.82
CA HIS A 177 -13.87 2.94 -9.54
C HIS A 177 -13.89 4.47 -9.58
N SER A 178 -13.58 5.15 -8.47
CA SER A 178 -13.49 6.61 -8.45
C SER A 178 -12.39 7.12 -9.39
N LEU A 179 -11.21 6.49 -9.35
CA LEU A 179 -10.09 6.84 -10.23
C LEU A 179 -10.39 6.56 -11.70
N SER A 180 -11.11 5.47 -12.02
CA SER A 180 -11.42 5.11 -13.41
C SER A 180 -12.31 6.15 -14.09
N ARG A 181 -13.15 6.87 -13.32
CA ARG A 181 -13.99 7.96 -13.84
C ARG A 181 -13.20 9.22 -14.22
N LEU A 182 -11.96 9.34 -13.75
CA LEU A 182 -11.06 10.45 -14.05
C LEU A 182 -10.20 10.16 -15.29
N LEU A 183 -10.21 8.92 -15.82
CA LEU A 183 -9.37 8.53 -16.95
C LEU A 183 -9.84 9.18 -18.26
N ALA A 184 -8.85 9.57 -19.07
CA ALA A 184 -9.07 9.84 -20.49
C ALA A 184 -9.40 8.52 -21.23
N PRO A 185 -10.00 8.58 -22.44
CA PRO A 185 -10.11 7.40 -23.29
C PRO A 185 -8.72 6.79 -23.54
N GLY A 186 -8.56 5.50 -23.22
CA GLY A 186 -7.26 4.80 -23.30
C GLY A 186 -6.33 5.03 -22.11
N GLY A 187 -6.75 5.84 -21.13
CA GLY A 187 -6.00 6.11 -19.91
C GLY A 187 -5.89 4.90 -18.98
N ARG A 188 -4.93 4.96 -18.06
CA ARG A 188 -4.53 3.82 -17.22
C ARG A 188 -4.35 4.21 -15.77
N ILE A 189 -4.53 3.24 -14.88
CA ILE A 189 -4.20 3.35 -13.47
C ILE A 189 -3.05 2.40 -13.18
N LEU A 190 -1.99 2.88 -12.55
CA LEU A 190 -0.88 2.04 -12.08
C LEU A 190 -0.83 2.09 -10.56
N THR A 191 -0.86 0.94 -9.90
CA THR A 191 -0.55 0.85 -8.48
C THR A 191 0.73 0.08 -8.26
N ILE A 192 1.57 0.59 -7.36
CA ILE A 192 2.83 -0.02 -6.98
C ILE A 192 2.81 -0.19 -5.47
N VAL A 193 2.77 -1.45 -5.06
CA VAL A 193 2.55 -1.89 -3.67
C VAL A 193 3.63 -2.87 -3.24
N PRO A 194 3.84 -3.06 -1.93
CA PRO A 194 4.67 -4.14 -1.42
C PRO A 194 4.19 -5.51 -1.94
N ASP A 195 5.11 -6.32 -2.46
CA ASP A 195 4.79 -7.67 -2.93
C ASP A 195 4.96 -8.68 -1.79
N VAL A 196 3.84 -9.16 -1.26
CA VAL A 196 3.84 -10.17 -0.19
C VAL A 196 4.47 -11.49 -0.64
N THR A 197 4.59 -11.74 -1.94
CA THR A 197 5.20 -12.96 -2.50
C THR A 197 6.72 -12.86 -2.62
N ARG A 198 7.30 -11.71 -2.22
CA ARG A 198 8.73 -11.42 -2.30
C ARG A 198 9.26 -10.77 -1.03
N ILE A 199 8.62 -10.98 0.12
CA ILE A 199 9.03 -10.39 1.41
C ILE A 199 10.48 -10.73 1.80
N ASP A 200 11.01 -11.86 1.32
CA ASP A 200 12.41 -12.28 1.52
C ASP A 200 13.44 -11.49 0.71
N GLN A 201 13.00 -10.67 -0.24
CA GLN A 201 13.88 -9.86 -1.08
C GLN A 201 13.98 -8.40 -0.60
N PHE A 202 13.15 -8.00 0.36
CA PHE A 202 13.27 -6.68 0.98
C PHE A 202 14.45 -6.65 1.94
N THR A 203 15.19 -5.54 2.01
CA THR A 203 16.22 -5.34 3.05
C THR A 203 15.63 -5.34 4.47
N ASN A 204 14.39 -4.87 4.60
CA ASN A 204 13.55 -4.95 5.79
C ASN A 204 12.10 -4.97 5.30
N PRO A 205 11.32 -6.03 5.54
CA PRO A 205 11.45 -7.03 6.61
C PRO A 205 12.44 -8.19 6.42
N ASN A 206 12.97 -8.42 5.21
CA ASN A 206 13.86 -9.56 4.88
C ASN A 206 13.32 -10.91 5.36
N GLY A 207 12.07 -11.19 4.98
CA GLY A 207 11.36 -12.42 5.32
C GLY A 207 10.69 -12.48 6.69
N ASP A 208 10.82 -11.43 7.51
CA ASP A 208 10.06 -11.30 8.76
C ASP A 208 8.60 -10.90 8.47
N ALA A 209 7.69 -11.88 8.45
CA ALA A 209 6.29 -11.63 8.19
C ALA A 209 5.70 -10.62 9.18
N LEU A 210 6.01 -10.73 10.48
CA LEU A 210 5.47 -9.82 11.49
C LEU A 210 5.91 -8.37 11.25
N LYS A 211 7.15 -8.11 10.80
CA LYS A 211 7.57 -6.74 10.42
C LYS A 211 6.83 -6.18 9.20
N PHE A 212 6.32 -7.05 8.32
CA PHE A 212 5.54 -6.67 7.14
C PHE A 212 4.10 -6.31 7.49
N LEU A 213 3.51 -6.97 8.50
CA LEU A 213 2.12 -6.76 8.90
C LEU A 213 1.99 -5.55 9.82
N HIS A 214 1.28 -4.51 9.39
CA HIS A 214 1.05 -3.35 10.24
C HIS A 214 -0.27 -2.67 9.98
N VAL A 215 -0.81 -2.03 11.02
CA VAL A 215 -2.13 -1.38 11.00
C VAL A 215 -2.39 -0.52 9.76
N ALA A 216 -1.40 0.20 9.25
CA ALA A 216 -1.62 1.04 8.07
C ALA A 216 -1.75 0.27 6.75
N HIS A 217 -1.15 -0.93 6.62
CA HIS A 217 -1.29 -1.78 5.44
C HIS A 217 -2.48 -2.69 5.64
N LYS A 218 -3.66 -2.14 5.34
CA LYS A 218 -4.92 -2.88 5.42
C LYS A 218 -4.89 -4.13 4.54
N PHE A 219 -4.32 -3.99 3.35
CA PHE A 219 -4.15 -5.07 2.37
C PHE A 219 -2.69 -5.29 2.03
N ASN A 220 -2.33 -6.56 1.83
CA ASN A 220 -1.05 -7.00 1.29
C ASN A 220 -1.37 -7.88 0.07
N TYR A 221 -1.08 -7.34 -1.11
CA TYR A 221 -1.67 -7.82 -2.35
C TYR A 221 -0.84 -8.91 -3.02
N THR A 222 -1.56 -9.76 -3.76
CA THR A 222 -1.05 -10.66 -4.77
C THR A 222 -1.63 -10.26 -6.13
N VAL A 223 -1.05 -10.76 -7.22
CA VAL A 223 -1.61 -10.56 -8.58
C VAL A 223 -3.08 -11.02 -8.65
N PRO A 224 -3.46 -12.24 -8.22
CA PRO A 224 -4.87 -12.65 -8.28
C PRO A 224 -5.81 -11.79 -7.43
N CYS A 225 -5.34 -11.26 -6.29
CA CYS A 225 -6.16 -10.30 -5.52
C CYS A 225 -6.43 -9.02 -6.32
N LEU A 226 -5.41 -8.44 -6.95
CA LEU A 226 -5.57 -7.21 -7.74
C LEU A 226 -6.38 -7.43 -9.02
N GLU A 227 -6.26 -8.59 -9.68
CA GLU A 227 -7.10 -8.95 -10.83
C GLU A 227 -8.59 -8.95 -10.47
N VAL A 228 -8.94 -9.52 -9.31
CA VAL A 228 -10.31 -9.49 -8.79
C VAL A 228 -10.76 -8.06 -8.48
N VAL A 229 -9.91 -7.26 -7.84
CA VAL A 229 -10.23 -5.86 -7.51
C VAL A 229 -10.53 -5.05 -8.78
N GLY A 230 -9.72 -5.23 -9.83
CA GLY A 230 -9.93 -4.61 -11.14
C GLY A 230 -11.22 -5.09 -11.81
N HIS A 231 -11.44 -6.40 -11.85
CA HIS A 231 -12.63 -6.97 -12.48
C HIS A 231 -13.93 -6.51 -11.81
N ALA A 232 -13.93 -6.37 -10.48
CA ALA A 232 -15.09 -5.92 -9.71
C ALA A 232 -15.62 -4.54 -10.16
N VAL A 233 -14.79 -3.74 -10.85
CA VAL A 233 -15.14 -2.41 -11.35
C VAL A 233 -15.06 -2.31 -12.88
N GLY A 234 -15.01 -3.44 -13.57
CA GLY A 234 -15.01 -3.48 -15.04
C GLY A 234 -13.65 -3.15 -15.68
N LEU A 235 -12.54 -3.22 -14.93
CA LEU A 235 -11.20 -2.97 -15.44
C LEU A 235 -10.44 -4.28 -15.65
N ALA A 236 -9.73 -4.36 -16.78
CA ALA A 236 -8.69 -5.37 -16.95
C ALA A 236 -7.48 -4.98 -16.11
N ALA A 237 -6.84 -5.97 -15.50
CA ALA A 237 -5.67 -5.75 -14.66
C ALA A 237 -4.53 -6.68 -15.11
N ALA A 238 -3.29 -6.18 -15.13
CA ALA A 238 -2.12 -6.98 -15.46
C ALA A 238 -0.87 -6.48 -14.71
N PRO A 239 0.07 -7.38 -14.36
CA PRO A 239 1.38 -6.95 -13.89
C PRO A 239 2.09 -6.11 -14.96
N ALA A 240 2.74 -5.05 -14.52
CA ALA A 240 3.62 -4.23 -15.34
C ALA A 240 5.06 -4.36 -14.83
N THR A 241 6.05 -4.12 -15.68
CA THR A 241 7.45 -4.14 -15.25
C THR A 241 8.21 -3.08 -16.02
N PRO A 242 8.84 -2.10 -15.33
CA PRO A 242 9.65 -1.10 -16.00
C PRO A 242 10.88 -1.74 -16.64
N PRO A 243 11.50 -1.11 -17.65
CA PRO A 243 12.65 -1.68 -18.35
C PRO A 243 13.79 -2.07 -17.39
N PRO A 244 14.30 -3.33 -17.45
CA PRO A 244 15.26 -3.86 -16.46
C PRO A 244 16.64 -3.19 -16.51
N GLU A 245 17.00 -2.59 -17.64
CA GLU A 245 18.23 -1.83 -17.85
C GLU A 245 18.23 -0.49 -17.11
N LEU A 246 17.06 0.03 -16.74
CA LEU A 246 16.96 1.29 -16.00
C LEU A 246 17.32 1.07 -14.53
N LYS A 247 18.54 1.46 -14.15
CA LYS A 247 19.05 1.36 -12.78
C LYS A 247 18.78 2.64 -11.99
N THR A 248 18.00 2.53 -10.93
CA THR A 248 17.77 3.56 -9.92
C THR A 248 17.89 2.93 -8.53
N ALA A 249 17.95 3.74 -7.46
CA ALA A 249 17.96 3.23 -6.08
C ALA A 249 16.76 2.31 -5.75
N TRP A 250 15.70 2.36 -6.57
CA TRP A 250 14.47 1.59 -6.40
C TRP A 250 14.35 0.42 -7.37
N SER A 251 15.27 0.25 -8.33
CA SER A 251 15.18 -0.79 -9.36
C SER A 251 15.23 -2.22 -8.82
N GLU A 252 15.77 -2.41 -7.63
CA GLU A 252 15.88 -3.71 -6.97
C GLU A 252 14.79 -3.93 -5.93
N MET A 253 13.93 -2.94 -5.68
CA MET A 253 12.83 -3.12 -4.74
C MET A 253 11.83 -4.15 -5.29
N PRO A 254 11.51 -5.19 -4.52
CA PRO A 254 10.62 -6.27 -4.95
C PRO A 254 9.15 -5.86 -4.83
N GLU A 255 8.78 -4.76 -5.48
CA GLU A 255 7.41 -4.24 -5.51
C GLU A 255 6.56 -4.96 -6.55
N LEU A 256 5.25 -5.01 -6.31
CA LEU A 256 4.27 -5.44 -7.28
C LEU A 256 3.72 -4.22 -8.01
N TRP A 257 4.00 -4.14 -9.31
CA TRP A 257 3.54 -3.10 -10.22
C TRP A 257 2.33 -3.63 -10.98
N MET A 258 1.15 -3.06 -10.77
CA MET A 258 -0.11 -3.53 -11.36
C MET A 258 -0.80 -2.41 -12.14
N GLU A 259 -1.01 -2.64 -13.43
CA GLU A 259 -1.74 -1.75 -14.32
C GLU A 259 -3.22 -2.16 -14.36
N PHE A 260 -4.11 -1.17 -14.37
CA PHE A 260 -5.54 -1.31 -14.66
C PHE A 260 -5.93 -0.42 -15.83
N ARG A 261 -6.76 -0.94 -16.73
CA ARG A 261 -7.26 -0.20 -17.90
C ARG A 261 -8.64 -0.70 -18.34
N ALA A 262 -9.31 0.11 -19.15
CA ALA A 262 -10.49 -0.34 -19.86
C ALA A 262 -10.14 -1.57 -20.72
N PRO A 263 -10.98 -2.62 -20.76
CA PRO A 263 -10.71 -3.80 -21.56
C PRO A 263 -10.79 -3.46 -23.05
N THR A 264 -9.89 -4.02 -23.87
CA THR A 264 -9.90 -3.87 -25.33
C THR A 264 -10.97 -4.75 -26.02
N GLY A 265 -11.73 -5.51 -25.24
CA GLY A 265 -12.80 -6.41 -25.67
C GLY A 265 -13.70 -6.78 -24.49
N GLY A 266 -14.35 -7.95 -24.54
CA GLY A 266 -15.12 -8.46 -23.40
C GLY A 266 -14.22 -8.70 -22.19
N LEU A 267 -14.65 -8.27 -21.01
CA LEU A 267 -13.95 -8.57 -19.77
C LEU A 267 -14.25 -10.03 -19.38
N THR A 268 -13.20 -10.84 -19.22
CA THR A 268 -13.34 -12.20 -18.73
C THR A 268 -13.17 -12.23 -17.22
N THR A 269 -13.96 -13.06 -16.54
CA THR A 269 -13.84 -13.24 -15.09
C THR A 269 -12.46 -13.77 -14.74
N PRO A 270 -11.72 -13.14 -13.79
CA PRO A 270 -10.42 -13.61 -13.37
C PRO A 270 -10.49 -15.07 -12.96
N ARG A 271 -9.65 -15.89 -13.60
CA ARG A 271 -9.52 -17.28 -13.24
C ARG A 271 -8.55 -17.39 -12.07
N LEU A 272 -9.09 -17.41 -10.86
CA LEU A 272 -8.28 -17.60 -9.66
C LEU A 272 -7.51 -18.94 -9.73
N PRO A 273 -6.20 -18.95 -9.49
CA PRO A 273 -5.43 -20.19 -9.43
C PRO A 273 -5.97 -21.10 -8.32
N ARG A 274 -6.07 -22.41 -8.59
CA ARG A 274 -6.41 -23.37 -7.54
C ARG A 274 -5.29 -23.41 -6.51
N GLY A 275 -5.65 -23.34 -5.22
CA GLY A 275 -4.68 -23.39 -4.13
C GLY A 275 -3.82 -22.13 -3.98
N GLU A 276 -4.25 -20.99 -4.52
CA GLU A 276 -3.47 -19.75 -4.43
C GLU A 276 -3.18 -19.35 -2.98
N GLY A 277 -4.19 -19.40 -2.08
CA GLY A 277 -3.96 -19.12 -0.67
C GLY A 277 -2.98 -20.09 -0.01
N GLU A 278 -3.07 -21.39 -0.31
CA GLU A 278 -2.13 -22.40 0.20
C GLU A 278 -0.70 -22.14 -0.28
N ARG A 279 -0.53 -21.75 -1.56
CA ARG A 279 0.76 -21.37 -2.13
C ARG A 279 1.38 -20.20 -1.37
N ILE A 280 0.60 -19.16 -1.09
CA ILE A 280 1.05 -17.98 -0.35
C ILE A 280 1.39 -18.33 1.10
N LEU A 281 0.53 -19.11 1.78
CA LEU A 281 0.76 -19.54 3.16
C LEU A 281 2.07 -20.32 3.28
N ASN A 282 2.29 -21.29 2.39
CA ASN A 282 3.52 -22.08 2.36
C ASN A 282 4.75 -21.21 2.11
N TYR A 283 4.66 -20.21 1.22
CA TYR A 283 5.74 -19.25 1.01
C TYR A 283 6.07 -18.44 2.26
N LEU A 284 5.06 -17.93 2.98
CA LEU A 284 5.25 -17.17 4.22
C LEU A 284 5.91 -18.03 5.31
N LEU A 285 5.41 -19.25 5.53
CA LEU A 285 5.96 -20.19 6.52
C LEU A 285 7.41 -20.60 6.19
N ASN A 286 7.72 -20.84 4.91
CA ASN A 286 9.08 -21.14 4.47
C ASN A 286 10.02 -19.97 4.69
N THR A 287 9.54 -18.76 4.46
CA THR A 287 10.33 -17.55 4.57
C THR A 287 10.61 -17.18 6.02
N GLU A 288 9.61 -17.30 6.89
CA GLU A 288 9.78 -17.14 8.33
C GLU A 288 10.75 -18.19 8.92
N ARG A 289 10.63 -19.47 8.52
CA ARG A 289 11.57 -20.52 8.94
C ARG A 289 13.02 -20.19 8.56
N ARG A 290 13.26 -19.72 7.33
CA ARG A 290 14.60 -19.30 6.87
C ARG A 290 15.10 -18.08 7.65
N HIS A 291 14.22 -17.11 7.91
CA HIS A 291 14.53 -15.93 8.71
C HIS A 291 14.98 -16.34 10.13
N LEU A 292 14.20 -17.17 10.82
CA LEU A 292 14.49 -17.66 12.18
C LEU A 292 15.77 -18.51 12.25
N ALA A 293 16.00 -19.37 11.26
CA ALA A 293 17.23 -20.16 11.17
C ALA A 293 18.48 -19.28 11.05
N GLY A 294 18.40 -18.13 10.37
CA GLY A 294 19.46 -17.13 10.31
C GLY A 294 19.82 -16.51 11.66
N PHE A 295 18.92 -16.55 12.64
CA PHE A 295 19.14 -16.13 14.02
C PHE A 295 19.45 -17.29 14.98
N GLY A 296 19.60 -18.52 14.47
CA GLY A 296 19.80 -19.71 15.30
C GLY A 296 18.58 -20.12 16.12
N VAL A 297 17.38 -19.65 15.74
CA VAL A 297 16.12 -20.00 16.41
C VAL A 297 15.58 -21.30 15.80
N PRO A 298 15.38 -22.38 16.58
CA PRO A 298 14.90 -23.64 16.05
C PRO A 298 13.45 -23.55 15.53
N PRO A 299 13.08 -24.30 14.46
CA PRO A 299 11.77 -24.19 13.80
C PRO A 299 10.54 -24.56 14.67
N SER A 300 10.74 -25.07 15.88
CA SER A 300 9.69 -25.53 16.80
C SER A 300 9.13 -24.44 17.73
N THR A 301 9.48 -23.18 17.51
CA THR A 301 8.90 -22.03 18.24
C THR A 301 7.78 -21.34 17.47
N VAL A 302 7.13 -22.05 16.53
CA VAL A 302 5.78 -21.66 16.10
C VAL A 302 4.94 -21.57 17.36
N LEU A 303 4.52 -20.35 17.67
CA LEU A 303 3.80 -19.99 18.88
C LEU A 303 2.54 -20.86 18.98
N GLU A 304 2.60 -21.96 19.72
CA GLU A 304 1.47 -22.27 20.58
C GLU A 304 1.30 -21.03 21.46
N SER A 305 0.16 -20.37 21.31
CA SER A 305 -0.20 -19.13 22.02
C SER A 305 0.29 -19.20 23.47
N PRO A 306 1.34 -18.44 23.86
CA PRO A 306 1.84 -18.55 25.21
C PRO A 306 0.82 -17.87 26.11
N ALA A 307 0.23 -18.64 27.01
CA ALA A 307 -0.28 -18.09 28.25
C ALA A 307 0.81 -17.17 28.84
N ASN A 308 0.43 -15.90 29.01
CA ASN A 308 1.22 -14.80 29.57
C ASN A 308 2.30 -15.24 30.58
N PRO A 309 3.57 -14.83 30.37
CA PRO A 309 4.32 -14.36 31.52
C PRO A 309 5.11 -13.08 31.24
N SER A 310 4.93 -12.15 32.15
CA SER A 310 5.80 -11.03 32.46
C SER A 310 7.30 -11.41 32.51
N GLN A 311 8.17 -10.72 31.76
CA GLN A 311 9.36 -10.02 32.26
C GLN A 311 10.16 -9.30 31.14
N PRO A 312 11.03 -8.32 31.47
CA PRO A 312 11.33 -7.19 30.62
C PRO A 312 12.66 -7.32 29.86
N THR A 313 12.69 -6.88 28.59
CA THR A 313 13.93 -6.59 27.88
C THR A 313 14.10 -5.10 27.65
N ASP A 314 15.31 -4.62 27.95
CA ASP A 314 15.73 -3.24 27.90
C ASP A 314 15.79 -2.73 26.44
N ARG A 315 14.75 -2.00 26.03
CA ARG A 315 14.71 -1.17 24.81
C ARG A 315 14.16 0.20 25.20
N ALA A 316 14.99 0.98 25.88
CA ALA A 316 14.68 2.35 26.27
C ALA A 316 15.15 3.38 25.22
N LYS A 317 14.74 3.24 23.96
CA LYS A 317 14.74 4.36 22.99
C LYS A 317 13.46 4.27 22.15
N SER A 318 12.65 5.34 22.19
CA SER A 318 11.35 5.58 21.50
C SER A 318 10.04 5.03 22.09
N ARG A 319 9.89 4.88 23.41
CA ARG A 319 8.59 4.51 24.03
C ARG A 319 7.45 5.55 23.89
N LYS A 320 7.69 6.76 23.40
CA LYS A 320 6.66 7.83 23.34
C LYS A 320 5.56 7.56 22.29
N PRO A 321 5.86 7.22 21.01
CA PRO A 321 4.85 6.81 20.03
C PRO A 321 4.08 5.56 20.47
N VAL A 322 4.80 4.54 20.94
CA VAL A 322 4.23 3.27 21.41
C VAL A 322 3.28 3.51 22.59
N LYS A 323 3.64 4.36 23.56
CA LYS A 323 2.76 4.70 24.69
C LYS A 323 1.52 5.49 24.27
N ARG A 324 1.64 6.43 23.32
CA ARG A 324 0.47 7.16 22.77
C ARG A 324 -0.48 6.22 22.03
N LEU A 325 0.07 5.30 21.23
CA LEU A 325 -0.67 4.28 20.50
C LEU A 325 -1.34 3.25 21.43
N TRP A 326 -0.64 2.75 22.44
CA TRP A 326 -1.22 1.89 23.47
C TRP A 326 -2.32 2.61 24.26
N ASN A 327 -2.18 3.90 24.54
CA ASN A 327 -3.24 4.69 25.15
C ASN A 327 -4.43 4.92 24.21
N TRP A 328 -4.19 5.07 22.90
CA TRP A 328 -5.24 5.14 21.89
C TRP A 328 -6.03 3.83 21.83
N LEU A 329 -5.34 2.68 21.83
CA LEU A 329 -5.97 1.36 21.89
C LEU A 329 -6.62 1.04 23.23
N ARG A 330 -6.04 1.41 24.39
CA ARG A 330 -6.61 1.14 25.72
C ARG A 330 -7.97 1.80 25.95
N ARG A 331 -8.33 2.82 25.16
CA ARG A 331 -9.71 3.32 25.10
C ARG A 331 -10.73 2.23 24.68
N ARG A 332 -10.28 1.03 24.29
CA ARG A 332 -11.02 -0.23 24.06
C ARG A 332 -11.47 -0.95 25.34
N SER A 333 -10.72 -0.89 26.44
CA SER A 333 -10.87 -1.89 27.51
C SER A 333 -11.85 -1.52 28.64
N ASP A 334 -12.30 -0.28 28.73
CA ASP A 334 -13.03 0.17 29.93
C ASP A 334 -14.56 -0.02 29.88
N ARG A 335 -15.13 -0.62 28.81
CA ARG A 335 -16.55 -1.06 28.80
C ARG A 335 -16.80 -2.26 27.89
N ALA A 336 -16.21 -3.39 28.25
CA ALA A 336 -16.78 -4.70 27.95
C ALA A 336 -16.97 -5.44 29.29
N ALA A 337 -17.97 -4.98 30.05
CA ALA A 337 -18.53 -5.65 31.21
C ALA A 337 -20.04 -5.42 31.20
#